data_AF-A0AAE1YJE5-F1
#
_entry.id   AF-A0AAE1YJE5-F1
#
_cell.length_a   1.000
_cell.length_b   1.000
_cell.length_c   1.000
_cell.angle_alpha   90.00
_cell.angle_beta   90.00
_cell.angle_gamma   90.00
#
_symmetry.space_group_name_H-M   'P 1'
#
loop_
_entity.id
_entity.type
_entity.pdbx_description
1 polymer ?
#
loop_
_entity_poly.entity_id
_entity_poly.type
_entity_poly.pdbx_seq_one_letter_code
_entity_poly.pdbx_strand_id
1 'polypeptide(L)'
;MEPTIRNDALGVHLVTSNNSPEFTHLNYALTHSSVIGLDAEWKPNRHASTFPTVSLLQIACRLVNSDESPVFLLDLQAIPLPSVYELLREVFVSPDVVKLGFRFKQDLVYLSSTFCEQGCNPGFDRVEPFMDITAIYNYLQPKQPARRISKQNKSLATICDEVLGISLSKELQCSDWSLRPLTEEQKIYAAADAHCLIEIFDVFHAKVVREGNSSRTRSKHLPFDFDPGLKQIVEISNGCNMVTRTKFCKASNMIRLTTPELHSSIEITEEVDSMKSCKITEKVDSNLLWIVKKYGDKILLKDTDRKPKTSKKKTKKTSVGSMCKPKTHEVVEDWQGPPPWDPSLGGDGCPKFLCDVMVEGLAKHLRCVGIDAAIPYTKKPEARDLIDQTQKEKRVLLTRDAKLLRHEYLIKNQIYRIKSLLKNDQLLEVIETFQLKISEDQLMSRCTKCNGRFIQKPLTTEEAVEAAKGFQVIPNCLFDKNLEFWQCMDCNQLYWEGTQYHNAVQKFIDVCKLNEQP
;
A
#
# COMPACT_ATOMS: atom_id res chain seq x y z
N MET A 1 -8.39 18.13 -23.31
CA MET A 1 -7.06 17.54 -23.10
C MET A 1 -6.72 17.73 -21.63
N GLU A 2 -6.88 16.68 -20.83
CA GLU A 2 -6.44 16.67 -19.43
C GLU A 2 -4.90 16.77 -19.39
N PRO A 3 -4.31 17.44 -18.39
CA PRO A 3 -2.87 17.47 -18.26
C PRO A 3 -2.41 16.10 -17.75
N THR A 4 -1.97 15.25 -18.68
CA THR A 4 -1.13 14.10 -18.38
C THR A 4 0.07 14.60 -17.59
N ILE A 5 0.21 14.14 -16.35
CA ILE A 5 1.46 14.31 -15.60
C ILE A 5 2.52 13.61 -16.43
N ARG A 6 3.37 14.39 -17.10
CA ARG A 6 4.52 13.85 -17.83
C ARG A 6 5.46 13.20 -16.81
N ASN A 7 6.00 12.03 -17.15
CA ASN A 7 7.02 11.30 -16.37
C ASN A 7 8.19 12.18 -15.89
N ASP A 8 8.45 13.29 -16.57
CA ASP A 8 9.52 14.24 -16.23
C ASP A 8 9.33 14.96 -14.89
N ALA A 9 8.12 14.99 -14.31
CA ALA A 9 7.85 15.78 -13.10
C ALA A 9 8.30 15.13 -11.77
N LEU A 10 8.59 13.82 -11.75
CA LEU A 10 8.98 13.07 -10.55
C LEU A 10 10.39 12.44 -10.63
N GLY A 11 11.15 12.69 -11.70
CA GLY A 11 12.48 12.11 -11.87
C GLY A 11 12.48 10.57 -11.81
N VAL A 12 11.48 9.92 -12.44
CA VAL A 12 11.34 8.45 -12.42
C VAL A 12 12.14 7.84 -13.56
N HIS A 13 13.05 6.92 -13.23
CA HIS A 13 13.96 6.27 -14.17
C HIS A 13 13.79 4.75 -14.13
N LEU A 14 13.41 4.14 -15.25
CA LEU A 14 13.34 2.69 -15.38
C LEU A 14 14.71 2.14 -15.81
N VAL A 15 15.30 1.27 -14.98
CA VAL A 15 16.63 0.70 -15.20
C VAL A 15 16.49 -0.75 -15.65
N THR A 16 16.74 -1.03 -16.93
CA THR A 16 16.60 -2.36 -17.55
C THR A 16 17.92 -3.00 -17.99
N SER A 17 19.02 -2.23 -18.01
CA SER A 17 20.33 -2.69 -18.50
C SER A 17 21.47 -1.98 -17.77
N ASN A 18 22.61 -2.65 -17.60
CA ASN A 18 23.80 -2.10 -16.95
C ASN A 18 24.63 -1.15 -17.83
N ASN A 19 24.25 -0.99 -19.10
CA ASN A 19 24.90 -0.07 -20.04
C ASN A 19 24.01 1.14 -20.37
N SER A 20 22.91 1.34 -19.64
CA SER A 20 21.95 2.40 -19.92
C SER A 20 22.32 3.71 -19.19
N PRO A 21 21.92 4.89 -19.72
CA PRO A 21 22.13 6.15 -19.01
C PRO A 21 21.43 6.17 -17.65
N GLU A 22 20.29 5.48 -17.51
CA GLU A 22 19.57 5.33 -16.24
C GLU A 22 20.38 4.52 -15.22
N PHE A 23 21.15 3.52 -15.64
CA PHE A 23 22.06 2.78 -14.76
C PHE A 23 23.24 3.63 -14.30
N THR A 24 23.82 4.43 -15.20
CA THR A 24 24.84 5.42 -14.83
C THR A 24 24.29 6.43 -13.82
N HIS A 25 23.05 6.90 -14.05
CA HIS A 25 22.38 7.82 -13.15
C HIS A 25 22.08 7.18 -11.79
N LEU A 26 21.65 5.91 -11.76
CA LEU A 26 21.46 5.14 -10.53
C LEU A 26 22.76 5.08 -9.70
N ASN A 27 23.89 4.73 -10.33
CA ASN A 27 25.19 4.68 -9.66
C ASN A 27 25.54 6.03 -9.04
N TYR A 28 25.43 7.10 -9.83
CA TYR A 28 25.68 8.46 -9.35
C TYR A 28 24.77 8.81 -8.17
N ALA A 29 23.46 8.56 -8.28
CA ALA A 29 22.52 8.89 -7.23
C ALA A 29 22.78 8.12 -5.94
N LEU A 30 23.11 6.83 -6.02
CA LEU A 30 23.43 6.00 -4.86
C LEU A 30 24.69 6.44 -4.13
N THR A 31 25.72 6.92 -4.85
CA THR A 31 26.96 7.41 -4.21
C THR A 31 26.83 8.84 -3.68
N HIS A 32 25.82 9.60 -4.11
CA HIS A 32 25.60 11.00 -3.71
C HIS A 32 24.33 11.18 -2.84
N SER A 33 23.74 10.10 -2.36
CA SER A 33 22.58 10.13 -1.47
C SER A 33 22.97 9.84 -0.03
N SER A 34 22.42 10.62 0.90
CA SER A 34 22.55 10.35 2.35
C SER A 34 21.38 9.54 2.91
N VAL A 35 20.26 9.52 2.20
CA VAL A 35 19.02 8.82 2.57
C VAL A 35 18.44 8.19 1.31
N ILE A 36 18.01 6.94 1.40
CA ILE A 36 17.29 6.25 0.33
C ILE A 36 16.01 5.60 0.85
N GLY A 37 14.95 5.61 0.04
CA GLY A 37 13.71 4.88 0.26
C GLY A 37 13.70 3.59 -0.54
N LEU A 38 13.38 2.47 0.12
CA LEU A 38 13.37 1.14 -0.48
C LEU A 38 11.97 0.51 -0.43
N ASP A 39 11.55 -0.02 -1.56
CA ASP A 39 10.38 -0.89 -1.70
C ASP A 39 10.65 -1.97 -2.75
N ALA A 40 9.79 -2.99 -2.84
CA ALA A 40 9.92 -4.04 -3.84
C ALA A 40 8.56 -4.59 -4.29
N GLU A 41 8.46 -4.98 -5.56
CA GLU A 41 7.25 -5.58 -6.13
C GLU A 41 7.51 -6.94 -6.77
N TRP A 42 6.56 -7.85 -6.60
CA TRP A 42 6.64 -9.22 -7.11
C TRP A 42 5.26 -9.72 -7.52
N LYS A 43 5.23 -10.68 -8.45
CA LYS A 43 4.00 -11.39 -8.78
C LYS A 43 3.46 -12.13 -7.54
N PRO A 44 2.22 -11.90 -7.11
CA PRO A 44 1.64 -12.62 -5.98
C PRO A 44 1.51 -14.12 -6.30
N ASN A 45 2.40 -14.96 -5.77
CA ASN A 45 2.32 -16.42 -5.93
C ASN A 45 2.02 -17.09 -4.59
N ARG A 46 0.81 -17.63 -4.45
CA ARG A 46 0.30 -18.12 -3.16
C ARG A 46 0.28 -19.64 -3.02
N HIS A 47 0.72 -20.38 -4.05
CA HIS A 47 0.82 -21.84 -4.07
C HIS A 47 2.25 -22.35 -4.31
N ALA A 48 3.24 -21.45 -4.37
CA ALA A 48 4.64 -21.83 -4.55
C ALA A 48 5.22 -22.44 -3.27
N SER A 49 5.98 -23.52 -3.44
CA SER A 49 6.88 -24.07 -2.42
C SER A 49 8.13 -23.21 -2.21
N THR A 50 8.38 -22.28 -3.14
CA THR A 50 9.51 -21.34 -3.17
C THR A 50 9.05 -19.91 -2.82
N PHE A 51 10.01 -19.04 -2.53
CA PHE A 51 9.73 -17.63 -2.37
C PHE A 51 9.33 -17.00 -3.73
N PRO A 52 8.48 -15.96 -3.74
CA PRO A 52 8.23 -15.22 -4.97
C PRO A 52 9.50 -14.51 -5.43
N THR A 53 9.72 -14.50 -6.74
CA THR A 53 10.79 -13.75 -7.38
C THR A 53 10.43 -12.27 -7.42
N VAL A 54 11.32 -11.41 -6.96
CA VAL A 54 11.14 -9.96 -7.03
C VAL A 54 11.27 -9.50 -8.48
N SER A 55 10.25 -8.80 -8.97
CA SER A 55 10.17 -8.33 -10.36
C SER A 55 10.67 -6.90 -10.53
N LEU A 56 10.52 -6.07 -9.50
CA LEU A 56 10.92 -4.66 -9.51
C LEU A 56 11.46 -4.28 -8.12
N LEU A 57 12.57 -3.55 -8.08
CA LEU A 57 13.08 -2.93 -6.85
C LEU A 57 13.05 -1.41 -7.03
N GLN A 58 12.42 -0.70 -6.11
CA GLN A 58 12.32 0.75 -6.15
C GLN A 58 13.32 1.38 -5.18
N ILE A 59 14.03 2.39 -5.67
CA ILE A 59 15.01 3.14 -4.89
C ILE A 59 14.77 4.63 -5.11
N ALA A 60 14.21 5.30 -4.11
CA ALA A 60 14.13 6.75 -4.06
C ALA A 60 15.41 7.30 -3.42
N CYS A 61 16.03 8.31 -4.03
CA CYS A 61 17.35 8.82 -3.62
C CYS A 61 17.25 10.28 -3.20
N ARG A 62 17.61 10.62 -1.95
CA ARG A 62 17.73 12.02 -1.50
C ARG A 62 19.18 12.50 -1.67
N LEU A 63 19.41 13.25 -2.75
CA LEU A 63 20.72 13.81 -3.09
C LEU A 63 21.15 14.87 -2.07
N VAL A 64 22.45 14.92 -1.73
CA VAL A 64 22.96 15.84 -0.70
C VAL A 64 22.92 17.32 -1.14
N ASN A 65 23.05 17.58 -2.44
CA ASN A 65 23.19 18.93 -3.01
C ASN A 65 22.11 19.27 -4.06
N SER A 66 20.96 18.60 -4.01
CA SER A 66 19.82 18.86 -4.91
C SER A 66 18.51 18.70 -4.17
N ASP A 67 17.52 19.53 -4.51
CA ASP A 67 16.14 19.37 -4.05
C ASP A 67 15.40 18.24 -4.79
N GLU A 68 16.04 17.65 -5.80
CA GLU A 68 15.50 16.52 -6.55
C GLU A 68 15.67 15.21 -5.78
N SER A 69 14.60 14.40 -5.77
CA SER A 69 14.59 13.05 -5.21
C SER A 69 14.27 12.02 -6.30
N PRO A 70 15.22 11.70 -7.21
CA PRO A 70 14.96 10.77 -8.30
C PRO A 70 14.59 9.38 -7.78
N VAL A 71 13.71 8.71 -8.52
CA VAL A 71 13.24 7.35 -8.19
C VAL A 71 13.65 6.39 -9.29
N PHE A 72 14.40 5.37 -8.92
CA PHE A 72 14.86 4.34 -9.84
C PHE A 72 14.01 3.09 -9.67
N LEU A 73 13.45 2.62 -10.79
CA LEU A 73 12.71 1.37 -10.89
C LEU A 73 13.63 0.34 -11.54
N LEU A 74 14.28 -0.50 -10.74
CA LEU A 74 15.19 -1.53 -11.23
C LEU A 74 14.40 -2.75 -11.67
N ASP A 75 14.34 -2.98 -12.98
CA ASP A 75 13.69 -4.14 -13.56
C ASP A 75 14.57 -5.38 -13.42
N LEU A 76 14.39 -6.10 -12.32
CA LEU A 76 15.17 -7.28 -11.97
C LEU A 76 14.94 -8.48 -12.91
N GLN A 77 13.94 -8.42 -13.80
CA GLN A 77 13.75 -9.41 -14.86
C GLN A 77 14.57 -9.09 -16.11
N ALA A 78 14.89 -7.81 -16.34
CA ALA A 78 15.61 -7.35 -17.52
C ALA A 78 17.12 -7.16 -17.26
N ILE A 79 17.48 -6.57 -16.12
CA ILE A 79 18.88 -6.28 -15.81
C ILE A 79 19.64 -7.54 -15.35
N PRO A 80 20.88 -7.78 -15.81
CA PRO A 80 21.69 -8.87 -15.27
C PRO A 80 21.95 -8.67 -13.78
N LEU A 81 21.39 -9.51 -12.91
CA LEU A 81 21.50 -9.33 -11.45
C LEU A 81 22.94 -9.20 -10.91
N PRO A 82 23.95 -9.93 -11.43
CA PRO A 82 25.34 -9.72 -11.01
C PRO A 82 25.85 -8.27 -11.19
N SER A 83 25.30 -7.53 -12.16
CA SER A 83 25.71 -6.15 -12.43
C SER A 83 25.23 -5.12 -11.40
N VAL A 84 24.13 -5.41 -10.70
CA VAL A 84 23.58 -4.56 -9.61
C VAL A 84 23.89 -5.11 -8.23
N TYR A 85 24.28 -6.39 -8.12
CA TYR A 85 24.40 -7.09 -6.85
C TYR A 85 25.40 -6.43 -5.88
N GLU A 86 26.63 -6.15 -6.34
CA GLU A 86 27.68 -5.54 -5.52
C GLU A 86 27.28 -4.13 -5.06
N LEU A 87 26.77 -3.32 -5.99
CA LEU A 87 26.28 -1.96 -5.74
C LEU A 87 25.20 -1.93 -4.65
N LEU A 88 24.17 -2.77 -4.79
CA LEU A 88 23.09 -2.85 -3.80
C LEU A 88 23.59 -3.37 -2.46
N ARG A 89 24.49 -4.36 -2.46
CA ARG A 89 25.05 -4.95 -1.24
C ARG A 89 25.81 -3.91 -0.45
N GLU A 90 26.65 -3.12 -1.11
CA GLU A 90 27.44 -2.04 -0.50
C GLU A 90 26.53 -0.95 0.08
N VAL A 91 25.55 -0.48 -0.67
CA VAL A 91 24.58 0.53 -0.20
C VAL A 91 23.78 0.04 1.01
N PHE A 92 23.33 -1.21 1.01
CA PHE A 92 22.52 -1.77 2.10
C PHE A 92 23.27 -1.79 3.45
N VAL A 93 24.59 -1.92 3.44
CA VAL A 93 25.41 -1.93 4.67
C VAL A 93 26.23 -0.65 4.88
N SER A 94 26.16 0.30 3.94
CA SER A 94 26.89 1.56 4.04
C SER A 94 26.44 2.37 5.27
N PRO A 95 27.35 2.73 6.19
CA PRO A 95 27.01 3.52 7.36
C PRO A 95 26.63 4.96 7.03
N ASP A 96 27.02 5.43 5.84
CA ASP A 96 26.82 6.82 5.41
C ASP A 96 25.47 7.04 4.72
N VAL A 97 24.75 5.95 4.39
CA VAL A 97 23.44 5.99 3.74
C VAL A 97 22.38 5.43 4.67
N VAL A 98 21.37 6.24 5.00
CA VAL A 98 20.20 5.81 5.77
C VAL A 98 19.20 5.12 4.86
N LYS A 99 18.81 3.89 5.18
CA LYS A 99 17.82 3.12 4.43
C LYS A 99 16.46 3.26 5.10
N LEU A 100 15.48 3.79 4.38
CA LEU A 100 14.09 3.85 4.80
C LEU A 100 13.31 2.70 4.18
N GLY A 101 12.35 2.17 4.93
CA GLY A 101 11.41 1.18 4.39
C GLY A 101 10.19 1.02 5.29
N PHE A 102 9.14 0.42 4.75
CA PHE A 102 7.93 0.10 5.50
C PHE A 102 7.79 -1.42 5.63
N ARG A 103 8.13 -1.97 6.80
CA ARG A 103 8.13 -3.44 7.04
C ARG A 103 9.02 -4.24 6.07
N PHE A 104 10.10 -3.61 5.61
CA PHE A 104 11.00 -4.07 4.54
C PHE A 104 11.69 -5.42 4.76
N LYS A 105 11.60 -6.02 5.96
CA LYS A 105 12.22 -7.33 6.21
C LYS A 105 11.70 -8.41 5.26
N GLN A 106 10.42 -8.37 4.91
CA GLN A 106 9.83 -9.39 4.03
C GLN A 106 10.35 -9.26 2.60
N ASP A 107 10.47 -8.03 2.13
CA ASP A 107 11.03 -7.64 0.84
C ASP A 107 12.49 -8.09 0.73
N LEU A 108 13.29 -7.84 1.78
CA LEU A 108 14.68 -8.28 1.85
C LEU A 108 14.83 -9.81 1.75
N VAL A 109 13.91 -10.58 2.36
CA VAL A 109 13.92 -12.05 2.22
C VAL A 109 13.72 -12.47 0.77
N TYR A 110 12.76 -11.86 0.08
CA TYR A 110 12.47 -12.19 -1.32
C TYR A 110 13.58 -11.71 -2.26
N LEU A 111 14.14 -10.52 -2.02
CA LEU A 111 15.33 -10.02 -2.74
C LEU A 111 16.52 -10.96 -2.58
N SER A 112 16.83 -11.37 -1.33
CA SER A 112 17.92 -12.29 -1.05
C SER A 112 17.73 -13.63 -1.78
N SER A 113 16.52 -14.20 -1.74
CA SER A 113 16.20 -15.43 -2.49
C SER A 113 16.36 -15.24 -4.00
N THR A 114 15.84 -14.14 -4.54
CA THR A 114 15.86 -13.84 -5.98
C THR A 114 17.29 -13.78 -6.53
N PHE A 115 18.19 -13.09 -5.84
CA PHE A 115 19.58 -12.98 -6.27
C PHE A 115 20.35 -14.29 -6.11
N CYS A 116 20.12 -15.04 -5.03
CA CYS A 116 20.76 -16.35 -4.82
C CYS A 116 20.33 -17.36 -5.88
N GLU A 117 19.03 -17.42 -6.22
CA GLU A 117 18.49 -18.32 -7.26
C GLU A 117 19.06 -18.02 -8.65
N GLN A 118 19.46 -16.76 -8.89
CA GLN A 118 20.06 -16.30 -10.14
C GLN A 118 21.61 -16.29 -10.11
N GLY A 119 22.21 -17.04 -9.19
CA GLY A 119 23.66 -17.30 -9.17
C GLY A 119 24.52 -16.23 -8.50
N CYS A 120 23.92 -15.24 -7.81
CA CYS A 120 24.68 -14.31 -6.98
C CYS A 120 25.03 -14.94 -5.63
N ASN A 121 26.10 -14.45 -5.00
CA ASN A 121 26.49 -14.89 -3.66
C ASN A 121 25.42 -14.51 -2.61
N PRO A 122 25.31 -15.23 -1.49
CA PRO A 122 24.55 -14.76 -0.34
C PRO A 122 25.13 -13.42 0.16
N GLY A 123 24.29 -12.40 0.33
CA GLY A 123 24.79 -11.07 0.74
C GLY A 123 23.74 -10.07 1.23
N PHE A 124 22.47 -10.23 0.85
CA PHE A 124 21.36 -9.38 1.34
C PHE A 124 20.81 -9.85 2.68
N ASP A 125 21.70 -10.13 3.64
CA ASP A 125 21.33 -10.59 4.97
C ASP A 125 21.24 -9.44 5.99
N ARG A 126 21.72 -8.25 5.63
CA ARG A 126 21.90 -7.13 6.53
C ARG A 126 21.57 -5.83 5.83
N VAL A 127 20.75 -5.00 6.49
CA VAL A 127 20.50 -3.60 6.08
C VAL A 127 20.69 -2.72 7.30
N GLU A 128 21.71 -1.85 7.27
CA GLU A 128 21.95 -0.88 8.33
C GLU A 128 22.79 0.32 7.87
N PRO A 129 22.54 1.54 8.39
CA PRO A 129 21.44 1.88 9.29
C PRO A 129 20.08 1.88 8.57
N PHE A 130 19.07 1.29 9.21
CA PHE A 130 17.70 1.19 8.69
C PHE A 130 16.72 1.97 9.58
N MET A 131 15.73 2.62 9.00
CA MET A 131 14.64 3.24 9.75
C MET A 131 13.29 2.79 9.20
N ASP A 132 12.50 2.13 10.06
CA ASP A 132 11.15 1.72 9.70
C ASP A 132 10.19 2.93 9.79
N ILE A 133 9.43 3.18 8.72
CA ILE A 133 8.42 4.24 8.68
C ILE A 133 7.40 4.13 9.82
N THR A 134 7.10 2.92 10.30
CA THR A 134 6.25 2.71 11.48
C THR A 134 6.86 3.34 12.74
N ALA A 135 8.18 3.24 12.92
CA ALA A 135 8.87 3.83 14.06
C ALA A 135 8.89 5.37 13.96
N ILE A 136 9.15 5.90 12.76
CA ILE A 136 9.06 7.34 12.47
C ILE A 136 7.65 7.86 12.75
N TYR A 137 6.62 7.20 12.22
CA TYR A 137 5.23 7.57 12.42
C TYR A 137 4.85 7.61 13.90
N ASN A 138 5.25 6.60 14.68
CA ASN A 138 4.99 6.56 16.13
C ASN A 138 5.62 7.75 16.87
N TYR A 139 6.78 8.25 16.41
CA TYR A 139 7.41 9.45 16.96
C TYR A 139 6.67 10.75 16.58
N LEU A 140 6.12 10.80 15.37
CA LEU A 140 5.37 11.96 14.89
C LEU A 140 4.08 12.17 15.69
N GLN A 141 3.51 11.11 16.26
CA GLN A 141 2.28 11.21 17.05
C GLN A 141 2.42 12.10 18.31
N PRO A 142 1.35 12.80 18.72
CA PRO A 142 1.33 13.57 19.96
C PRO A 142 1.63 12.68 21.17
N LYS A 143 2.48 13.16 22.10
CA LYS A 143 2.76 12.48 23.37
C LYS A 143 1.52 12.55 24.27
N GLN A 144 0.65 11.54 24.19
CA GLN A 144 -0.47 11.37 25.11
C GLN A 144 0.06 10.88 26.48
N PRO A 145 -0.41 11.45 27.61
CA PRO A 145 0.00 10.99 28.93
C PRO A 145 -0.52 9.56 29.19
N ALA A 146 0.41 8.63 29.39
CA ALA A 146 0.25 7.33 30.05
C ALA A 146 -1.01 6.48 29.73
N ARG A 147 -1.55 6.52 28.51
CA ARG A 147 -2.32 5.39 27.96
C ARG A 147 -1.39 4.58 27.06
N ARG A 148 -1.29 3.27 27.31
CA ARG A 148 -0.62 2.31 26.41
C ARG A 148 -1.10 2.59 24.99
N ILE A 149 -0.28 3.25 24.16
CA ILE A 149 -0.54 3.36 22.73
C ILE A 149 -0.56 1.92 22.24
N SER A 150 -1.75 1.38 21.98
CA SER A 150 -1.86 0.10 21.29
C SER A 150 -1.04 0.24 20.02
N LYS A 151 -0.05 -0.63 19.78
CA LYS A 151 0.68 -0.66 18.50
C LYS A 151 -0.34 -0.72 17.38
N GLN A 152 -0.66 0.42 16.79
CA GLN A 152 -1.61 0.49 15.68
C GLN A 152 -0.82 0.09 14.44
N ASN A 153 -1.14 -1.07 13.89
CA ASN A 153 -0.56 -1.55 12.65
C ASN A 153 -1.19 -0.80 11.46
N LYS A 154 -0.92 0.50 11.33
CA LYS A 154 -1.39 1.31 10.20
C LYS A 154 -0.71 0.87 8.90
N SER A 155 -1.39 1.08 7.78
CA SER A 155 -0.83 0.85 6.44
C SER A 155 -0.04 2.07 5.97
N LEU A 156 0.89 1.89 5.03
CA LEU A 156 1.66 3.00 4.45
C LEU A 156 0.75 4.11 3.91
N ALA A 157 -0.29 3.76 3.15
CA ALA A 157 -1.27 4.73 2.66
C ALA A 157 -1.96 5.54 3.77
N THR A 158 -2.25 4.91 4.92
CA THR A 158 -2.84 5.61 6.08
C THR A 158 -1.82 6.55 6.73
N ILE A 159 -0.55 6.14 6.79
CA ILE A 159 0.53 6.98 7.31
C ILE A 159 0.74 8.18 6.38
N CYS A 160 0.73 7.98 5.07
CA CYS A 160 0.85 9.05 4.09
C CYS A 160 -0.31 10.06 4.18
N ASP A 161 -1.54 9.56 4.31
CA ASP A 161 -2.71 10.43 4.50
C ASP A 161 -2.59 11.28 5.77
N GLU A 162 -2.19 10.67 6.89
CA GLU A 162 -2.09 11.38 8.17
C GLU A 162 -0.88 12.29 8.31
N VAL A 163 0.26 11.95 7.69
CA VAL A 163 1.51 12.70 7.82
C VAL A 163 1.69 13.73 6.70
N LEU A 164 1.32 13.38 5.47
CA LEU A 164 1.55 14.17 4.27
C LEU A 164 0.25 14.75 3.68
N GLY A 165 -0.93 14.24 4.08
CA GLY A 165 -2.19 14.63 3.46
C GLY A 165 -2.40 14.07 2.05
N ILE A 166 -1.61 13.05 1.67
CA ILE A 166 -1.69 12.40 0.36
C ILE A 166 -2.34 11.02 0.46
N SER A 167 -3.21 10.70 -0.49
CA SER A 167 -3.82 9.37 -0.58
C SER A 167 -3.05 8.51 -1.57
N LEU A 168 -2.29 7.53 -1.08
CA LEU A 168 -1.69 6.50 -1.94
C LEU A 168 -2.76 5.51 -2.40
N SER A 169 -2.83 5.27 -3.71
CA SER A 169 -3.68 4.21 -4.28
C SER A 169 -3.22 2.85 -3.79
N LYS A 170 -4.13 1.89 -3.67
CA LYS A 170 -3.82 0.47 -3.36
C LYS A 170 -4.20 -0.47 -4.50
N GLU A 171 -4.56 0.09 -5.64
CA GLU A 171 -5.20 -0.66 -6.73
C GLU A 171 -4.20 -1.59 -7.43
N LEU A 172 -2.93 -1.19 -7.53
CA LEU A 172 -1.90 -1.93 -8.26
C LEU A 172 -1.01 -2.82 -7.37
N GLN A 173 -1.22 -2.79 -6.04
CA GLN A 173 -0.50 -3.62 -5.07
C GLN A 173 -0.56 -5.13 -5.38
N CYS A 174 -1.63 -5.58 -6.04
CA CYS A 174 -1.82 -6.99 -6.43
C CYS A 174 -1.83 -7.18 -7.94
N SER A 175 -1.26 -6.25 -8.70
CA SER A 175 -1.11 -6.39 -10.16
C SER A 175 -0.09 -7.49 -10.51
N ASP A 176 -0.11 -7.95 -11.76
CA ASP A 176 0.91 -8.89 -12.23
C ASP A 176 2.19 -8.13 -12.61
N TRP A 177 3.07 -7.96 -11.62
CA TRP A 177 4.37 -7.30 -11.78
C TRP A 177 5.37 -8.09 -12.64
N SER A 178 5.05 -9.32 -13.06
CA SER A 178 5.88 -10.08 -13.99
C SER A 178 5.70 -9.65 -15.44
N LEU A 179 4.55 -9.04 -15.79
CA LEU A 179 4.25 -8.66 -17.17
C LEU A 179 5.17 -7.54 -17.67
N ARG A 180 5.55 -7.62 -18.95
CA ARG A 180 6.35 -6.60 -19.63
C ARG A 180 5.69 -6.22 -20.97
N PRO A 181 5.73 -4.91 -21.35
CA PRO A 181 6.28 -3.80 -20.57
C PRO A 181 5.42 -3.47 -19.33
N LEU A 182 6.02 -2.87 -18.30
CA LEU A 182 5.25 -2.30 -17.18
C LEU A 182 4.38 -1.15 -17.69
N THR A 183 3.13 -1.07 -17.22
CA THR A 183 2.25 0.06 -17.55
C THR A 183 2.72 1.35 -16.88
N GLU A 184 2.34 2.51 -17.42
CA GLU A 184 2.70 3.79 -16.80
C GLU A 184 2.10 3.92 -15.40
N GLU A 185 0.90 3.39 -15.16
CA GLU A 185 0.27 3.39 -13.84
C GLU A 185 1.06 2.52 -12.85
N GLN A 186 1.59 1.38 -13.29
CA GLN A 186 2.46 0.54 -12.46
C GLN A 186 3.74 1.27 -12.09
N LYS A 187 4.37 1.99 -13.03
CA LYS A 187 5.57 2.78 -12.77
C LYS A 187 5.30 3.91 -11.78
N ILE A 188 4.20 4.65 -11.96
CA ILE A 188 3.81 5.74 -11.06
C ILE A 188 3.50 5.20 -9.66
N TYR A 189 2.77 4.09 -9.56
CA TYR A 189 2.48 3.44 -8.29
C TYR A 189 3.75 3.03 -7.56
N ALA A 190 4.63 2.29 -8.24
CA ALA A 190 5.89 1.81 -7.69
C ALA A 190 6.77 2.98 -7.23
N ALA A 191 6.87 4.04 -8.04
CA ALA A 191 7.66 5.20 -7.70
C ALA A 191 7.11 5.94 -6.46
N ALA A 192 5.78 6.06 -6.34
CA ALA A 192 5.13 6.71 -5.21
C ALA A 192 5.38 5.96 -3.88
N ASP A 193 5.34 4.62 -3.89
CA ASP A 193 5.54 3.80 -2.68
C ASP A 193 6.97 3.94 -2.11
N ALA A 194 7.98 4.19 -2.94
CA ALA A 194 9.34 4.51 -2.48
C ALA A 194 9.54 6.00 -2.15
N HIS A 195 9.01 6.91 -2.98
CA HIS A 195 9.20 8.36 -2.82
C HIS A 195 8.56 8.89 -1.53
N CYS A 196 7.36 8.40 -1.18
CA CYS A 196 6.66 8.84 0.03
C CYS A 196 7.47 8.56 1.33
N LEU A 197 8.38 7.57 1.30
CA LEU A 197 9.26 7.26 2.43
C LEU A 197 10.21 8.44 2.72
N ILE A 198 10.76 9.06 1.67
CA ILE A 198 11.61 10.26 1.77
C ILE A 198 10.81 11.43 2.35
N GLU A 199 9.62 11.70 1.81
CA GLU A 199 8.77 12.80 2.28
C GLU A 199 8.35 12.64 3.75
N ILE A 200 7.98 11.43 4.17
CA ILE A 200 7.68 11.12 5.59
C ILE A 200 8.91 11.38 6.45
N PHE A 201 10.09 10.97 5.98
CA PHE A 201 11.34 11.19 6.70
C PHE A 201 11.67 12.69 6.81
N ASP A 202 11.41 13.50 5.79
CA ASP A 202 11.66 14.94 5.85
C ASP A 202 10.76 15.64 6.87
N VAL A 203 9.48 15.26 6.97
CA VAL A 203 8.58 15.74 8.04
C VAL A 203 9.12 15.38 9.43
N PHE A 204 9.60 14.14 9.58
CA PHE A 204 10.23 13.69 10.82
C PHE A 204 11.53 14.43 11.14
N HIS A 205 12.41 14.57 10.16
CA HIS A 205 13.68 15.28 10.27
C HIS A 205 13.44 16.72 10.72
N ALA A 206 12.52 17.43 10.07
CA ALA A 206 12.14 18.79 10.44
C ALA A 206 11.59 18.89 11.88
N LYS A 207 10.76 17.93 12.32
CA LYS A 207 10.27 17.89 13.72
C LYS A 207 11.43 17.69 14.70
N VAL A 208 12.31 16.75 14.44
CA VAL A 208 13.46 16.43 15.30
C VAL A 208 14.41 17.62 15.43
N VAL A 209 14.75 18.27 14.31
CA VAL A 209 15.65 19.44 14.32
C VAL A 209 15.03 20.60 15.12
N ARG A 210 13.72 20.85 14.98
CA ARG A 210 13.01 21.87 15.78
C ARG A 210 13.07 21.55 17.28
N GLU A 211 12.78 20.31 17.69
CA GLU A 211 12.82 19.91 19.10
C GLU A 211 14.25 19.94 19.70
N GLY A 212 15.26 19.59 18.90
CA GLY A 212 16.67 19.66 19.28
C GLY A 212 17.15 21.11 19.51
N ASN A 213 16.70 22.04 18.66
CA ASN A 213 17.00 23.47 18.80
C ASN A 213 16.30 24.09 20.02
N SER A 214 15.04 23.73 20.30
CA SER A 214 14.32 24.16 21.51
C SER A 214 14.94 23.63 22.81
N SER A 215 15.65 22.49 22.76
CA SER A 215 16.35 21.94 23.93
C SER A 215 17.71 22.61 24.16
N ARG A 216 18.38 23.09 23.11
CA ARG A 216 19.64 23.86 23.22
C ARG A 216 19.42 25.28 23.74
N THR A 217 18.30 25.92 23.45
CA THR A 217 17.95 27.25 24.00
C THR A 217 17.52 27.22 25.47
N ARG A 218 17.21 26.05 26.04
CA ARG A 218 16.85 25.88 27.47
C ARG A 218 18.03 25.71 28.43
N SER A 219 19.28 25.69 27.94
CA SER A 219 20.48 25.54 28.80
C SER A 219 21.07 26.88 29.31
N LYS A 220 20.23 27.90 29.50
CA LYS A 220 20.54 29.06 30.35
C LYS A 220 19.33 29.32 31.25
N HIS A 221 19.30 28.67 32.41
CA HIS A 221 18.41 29.00 33.54
C HIS A 221 18.60 30.50 33.92
N LEU A 222 17.61 31.27 34.40
CA LEU A 222 16.59 31.01 35.43
C LEU A 222 15.58 32.22 35.49
N PRO A 223 14.56 32.20 36.38
CA PRO A 223 13.15 31.80 36.18
C PRO A 223 12.20 32.99 35.92
N PHE A 224 10.99 32.74 35.42
CA PHE A 224 9.77 33.32 36.00
C PHE A 224 8.54 32.54 35.50
N ASP A 225 7.62 32.29 36.44
CA ASP A 225 6.30 31.72 36.25
C ASP A 225 5.52 32.40 35.12
N PHE A 226 4.69 31.63 34.41
CA PHE A 226 3.24 31.82 34.28
C PHE A 226 2.72 30.94 33.13
N ASP A 227 1.85 29.98 33.47
CA ASP A 227 0.87 29.44 32.54
C ASP A 227 -0.20 30.52 32.31
N PRO A 228 -0.64 30.76 31.06
CA PRO A 228 -2.08 30.55 30.85
C PRO A 228 -2.43 29.97 29.48
N GLY A 229 -3.50 29.17 29.49
CA GLY A 229 -4.04 28.46 28.34
C GLY A 229 -4.87 29.30 27.35
N LEU A 230 -5.63 28.57 26.55
CA LEU A 230 -6.41 29.00 25.39
C LEU A 230 -7.30 30.26 25.59
N LYS A 231 -7.28 31.09 24.53
CA LYS A 231 -8.28 32.07 24.00
C LYS A 231 -8.00 33.57 24.21
N GLN A 232 -7.76 34.20 23.06
CA GLN A 232 -8.02 35.61 22.66
C GLN A 232 -7.13 36.67 23.33
N ILE A 233 -6.68 37.74 22.67
CA ILE A 233 -7.34 38.73 21.79
C ILE A 233 -6.21 39.29 20.88
N VAL A 234 -6.22 39.19 19.54
CA VAL A 234 -7.00 39.98 18.56
C VAL A 234 -6.59 41.46 18.49
N GLU A 235 -6.48 41.97 17.25
CA GLU A 235 -6.47 43.38 16.83
C GLU A 235 -5.14 44.15 17.04
N ILE A 236 -4.52 44.76 16.04
CA ILE A 236 -5.04 45.62 14.95
C ILE A 236 -4.06 45.50 13.75
N SER A 237 -4.47 44.97 12.58
CA SER A 237 -4.95 45.69 11.36
C SER A 237 -3.80 46.29 10.54
N ASN A 238 -3.71 46.31 9.20
CA ASN A 238 -4.55 46.02 8.04
C ASN A 238 -3.56 45.99 6.83
N GLY A 239 -3.74 45.29 5.73
CA GLY A 239 -4.81 44.44 5.24
C GLY A 239 -4.45 43.91 3.85
N CYS A 240 -5.07 42.82 3.43
CA CYS A 240 -5.94 42.74 2.26
C CYS A 240 -6.33 41.26 2.06
N ASN A 241 -7.63 41.00 2.16
CA ASN A 241 -8.23 39.69 1.90
C ASN A 241 -8.20 39.38 0.41
N MET A 242 -7.83 38.16 0.03
CA MET A 242 -8.66 37.37 -0.88
C MET A 242 -8.35 35.89 -0.72
N VAL A 243 -9.42 35.16 -0.40
CA VAL A 243 -9.56 33.73 -0.60
C VAL A 243 -9.37 33.43 -2.08
N THR A 244 -8.40 32.59 -2.44
CA THR A 244 -8.52 31.69 -3.59
C THR A 244 -7.66 30.43 -3.40
N ARG A 245 -8.35 29.31 -3.61
CA ARG A 245 -7.81 28.02 -3.98
C ARG A 245 -6.96 28.12 -5.27
N THR A 246 -6.25 27.01 -5.52
CA THR A 246 -5.87 26.41 -6.82
C THR A 246 -4.45 26.62 -7.41
N LYS A 247 -3.83 25.46 -7.70
CA LYS A 247 -3.05 25.06 -8.90
C LYS A 247 -1.65 25.67 -9.19
N PHE A 248 -0.66 24.77 -9.23
CA PHE A 248 0.49 24.62 -10.16
C PHE A 248 0.39 25.40 -11.51
N CYS A 249 1.41 25.93 -12.21
CA CYS A 249 2.88 26.07 -12.17
C CYS A 249 3.25 27.29 -13.07
N LYS A 250 4.40 27.95 -12.88
CA LYS A 250 5.52 28.01 -13.88
C LYS A 250 6.59 29.06 -13.58
N ALA A 251 7.79 28.70 -14.02
CA ALA A 251 8.99 29.50 -14.13
C ALA A 251 8.80 30.81 -14.92
N SER A 252 8.98 31.94 -14.24
CA SER A 252 9.47 33.20 -14.81
C SER A 252 9.84 34.11 -13.66
N ASN A 253 11.15 34.20 -13.37
CA ASN A 253 11.84 35.42 -12.95
C ASN A 253 13.35 35.11 -12.89
N MET A 254 13.95 34.84 -14.06
CA MET A 254 15.24 35.47 -14.39
C MET A 254 14.93 36.98 -14.63
N ILE A 255 15.80 37.98 -14.47
CA ILE A 255 17.19 38.15 -14.87
C ILE A 255 17.74 39.37 -14.09
N ARG A 256 19.06 39.40 -13.82
CA ARG A 256 20.05 40.49 -14.11
C ARG A 256 21.08 40.63 -12.98
N LEU A 257 22.39 40.67 -13.20
CA LEU A 257 23.20 40.94 -14.40
C LEU A 257 24.70 40.67 -14.10
N THR A 258 25.44 40.16 -15.10
CA THR A 258 26.88 40.42 -15.47
C THR A 258 27.97 40.25 -14.41
N THR A 259 29.12 39.60 -14.66
CA THR A 259 30.10 39.78 -15.76
C THR A 259 31.16 38.63 -15.69
N PRO A 260 31.98 38.39 -16.73
CA PRO A 260 32.62 37.10 -17.02
C PRO A 260 34.14 37.05 -16.71
N GLU A 261 34.70 35.85 -16.95
CA GLU A 261 36.12 35.49 -17.14
C GLU A 261 37.05 35.44 -15.92
N LEU A 262 37.57 34.23 -15.63
CA LEU A 262 39.02 34.00 -15.79
C LEU A 262 39.35 32.52 -16.00
N HIS A 263 40.07 32.27 -17.08
CA HIS A 263 40.80 31.04 -17.40
C HIS A 263 41.74 30.60 -16.27
N SER A 264 41.82 29.29 -16.02
CA SER A 264 43.13 28.64 -15.89
C SER A 264 43.02 27.17 -16.27
N SER A 265 43.75 26.83 -17.33
CA SER A 265 43.97 25.52 -17.88
C SER A 265 44.79 24.66 -16.92
N ILE A 266 44.40 23.40 -16.71
CA ILE A 266 45.33 22.32 -16.37
C ILE A 266 44.92 21.10 -17.20
N GLU A 267 45.69 20.83 -18.26
CA GLU A 267 45.84 19.49 -18.82
C GLU A 267 46.66 18.64 -17.84
N ILE A 268 46.36 17.34 -17.71
CA ILE A 268 47.32 16.22 -17.83
C ILE A 268 46.69 14.89 -17.36
N THR A 269 46.70 13.96 -18.32
CA THR A 269 46.80 12.48 -18.30
C THR A 269 45.71 11.58 -17.71
N GLU A 270 45.24 10.72 -18.61
CA GLU A 270 44.75 9.37 -18.36
C GLU A 270 45.72 8.58 -17.48
N GLU A 271 45.24 8.09 -16.34
CA GLU A 271 45.79 6.88 -15.72
C GLU A 271 44.67 6.12 -15.01
N VAL A 272 44.63 4.83 -15.34
CA VAL A 272 43.77 3.79 -14.79
C VAL A 272 44.03 3.68 -13.30
N ASP A 273 43.04 3.95 -12.44
CA ASP A 273 43.18 3.59 -11.02
C ASP A 273 41.98 2.86 -10.43
N SER A 274 42.38 1.86 -9.66
CA SER A 274 41.63 0.79 -9.05
C SER A 274 40.69 1.31 -7.96
N MET A 275 39.48 0.76 -7.99
CA MET A 275 38.49 0.64 -6.92
C MET A 275 39.05 0.96 -5.51
N LYS A 276 38.80 2.18 -5.02
CA LYS A 276 39.08 2.59 -3.63
C LYS A 276 37.86 3.26 -3.02
N SER A 277 37.25 2.54 -2.07
CA SER A 277 36.62 3.04 -0.83
C SER A 277 35.95 4.42 -0.92
N CYS A 278 34.63 4.40 -1.09
CA CYS A 278 33.75 5.57 -0.92
C CYS A 278 33.98 6.22 0.46
N LYS A 279 34.62 7.39 0.48
CA LYS A 279 34.53 8.31 1.62
C LYS A 279 33.67 9.47 1.16
N ILE A 280 32.45 9.56 1.68
CA ILE A 280 31.63 10.76 1.54
C ILE A 280 32.32 11.86 2.37
N THR A 281 33.26 12.58 1.75
CA THR A 281 33.97 13.71 2.36
C THR A 281 33.25 15.02 2.10
N GLU A 282 32.02 15.12 2.58
CA GLU A 282 31.40 16.38 3.00
C GLU A 282 30.65 16.07 4.29
N LYS A 283 30.78 16.93 5.31
CA LYS A 283 30.23 16.74 6.68
C LYS A 283 28.87 16.03 6.62
N VAL A 284 28.85 14.72 6.92
CA VAL A 284 27.59 14.00 7.22
C VAL A 284 26.81 14.90 8.16
N ASP A 285 25.59 15.28 7.77
CA ASP A 285 24.76 16.19 8.55
C ASP A 285 24.75 15.68 9.99
N SER A 286 25.34 16.48 10.89
CA SER A 286 25.50 16.10 12.30
C SER A 286 24.16 15.74 12.94
N ASN A 287 23.05 16.27 12.41
CA ASN A 287 21.70 15.92 12.80
C ASN A 287 21.30 14.52 12.30
N LEU A 288 21.62 14.18 11.04
CA LEU A 288 21.35 12.86 10.47
C LEU A 288 22.12 11.77 11.23
N LEU A 289 23.40 11.99 11.53
CA LEU A 289 24.20 11.06 12.33
C LEU A 289 23.61 10.85 13.73
N TRP A 290 23.12 11.92 14.36
CA TRP A 290 22.44 11.83 15.65
C TRP A 290 21.10 11.09 15.56
N ILE A 291 20.32 11.35 14.50
CA ILE A 291 19.05 10.65 14.22
C ILE A 291 19.31 9.15 14.09
N VAL A 292 20.29 8.76 13.28
CA VAL A 292 20.69 7.37 13.08
C VAL A 292 21.11 6.74 14.42
N LYS A 293 21.92 7.42 15.22
CA LYS A 293 22.33 6.90 16.55
C LYS A 293 21.16 6.68 17.50
N LYS A 294 20.09 7.47 17.39
CA LYS A 294 18.96 7.44 18.32
C LYS A 294 17.79 6.57 17.85
N TYR A 295 17.52 6.57 16.55
CA TYR A 295 16.33 5.95 15.94
C TYR A 295 16.67 4.91 14.87
N GLY A 296 17.93 4.80 14.48
CA GLY A 296 18.39 3.77 13.55
C GLY A 296 18.27 2.38 14.16
N ASP A 297 17.84 1.45 13.33
CA ASP A 297 17.75 0.02 13.58
C ASP A 297 18.58 -0.73 12.53
N LYS A 298 18.57 -2.05 12.61
CA LYS A 298 19.16 -2.94 11.61
C LYS A 298 18.21 -4.07 11.27
N ILE A 299 18.14 -4.41 9.99
CA ILE A 299 17.50 -5.65 9.56
C ILE A 299 18.58 -6.72 9.46
N LEU A 300 18.34 -7.87 10.10
CA LEU A 300 19.18 -9.06 9.99
C LEU A 300 18.31 -10.25 9.62
N LEU A 301 18.62 -10.89 8.48
CA LEU A 301 18.02 -12.15 8.09
C LEU A 301 18.69 -13.30 8.87
N LYS A 302 17.86 -14.18 9.42
CA LYS A 302 18.32 -15.41 10.10
C LYS A 302 18.21 -16.59 9.15
N ASP A 303 18.89 -17.69 9.45
CA ASP A 303 18.74 -18.93 8.66
C ASP A 303 17.30 -19.47 8.62
N THR A 304 16.47 -19.11 9.62
CA THR A 304 15.04 -19.42 9.62
C THR A 304 14.24 -18.62 8.59
N ASP A 305 14.71 -17.44 8.20
CA ASP A 305 14.08 -16.57 7.21
C ASP A 305 14.43 -17.04 5.78
N ARG A 306 15.55 -17.75 5.60
CA ARG A 306 16.03 -18.29 4.30
C ARG A 306 15.28 -19.54 3.83
N LYS A 307 14.31 -20.03 4.60
CA LYS A 307 13.49 -21.20 4.23
C LYS A 307 12.05 -20.78 4.11
N PRO A 308 11.36 -21.12 3.01
CA PRO A 308 9.91 -20.96 2.92
C PRO A 308 9.28 -21.65 4.13
N LYS A 309 8.39 -20.96 4.82
CA LYS A 309 7.67 -21.54 5.96
C LYS A 309 6.75 -22.63 5.43
N THR A 310 7.25 -23.87 5.38
CA THR A 310 6.41 -25.06 5.31
C THR A 310 5.44 -24.98 6.48
N SER A 311 4.15 -25.08 6.21
CA SER A 311 3.08 -25.05 7.20
C SER A 311 3.15 -26.31 8.10
N LYS A 312 4.18 -26.40 8.94
CA LYS A 312 4.30 -27.47 9.93
C LYS A 312 3.31 -27.19 11.06
N LYS A 313 2.17 -27.90 11.00
CA LYS A 313 1.28 -28.20 12.13
C LYS A 313 2.14 -28.47 13.37
N LYS A 314 2.02 -27.64 14.40
CA LYS A 314 2.53 -27.96 15.74
C LYS A 314 1.70 -29.12 16.29
N THR A 315 2.19 -30.34 16.13
CA THR A 315 1.64 -31.52 16.80
C THR A 315 2.05 -31.46 18.27
N LYS A 316 1.10 -31.13 19.15
CA LYS A 316 1.27 -31.24 20.59
C LYS A 316 1.14 -32.71 20.96
N LYS A 317 2.25 -33.37 21.34
CA LYS A 317 2.24 -34.74 21.88
C LYS A 317 1.31 -34.78 23.09
N THR A 318 0.27 -35.60 23.02
CA THR A 318 -0.49 -36.07 24.18
C THR A 318 -0.45 -37.59 24.15
N SER A 319 -0.15 -38.13 25.32
CA SER A 319 0.12 -39.52 25.63
C SER A 319 -1.13 -40.40 25.55
N VAL A 320 -0.86 -41.63 25.11
CA VAL A 320 -1.68 -42.86 25.04
C VAL A 320 -2.83 -42.94 26.05
N GLY A 321 -4.02 -43.30 25.57
CA GLY A 321 -5.10 -43.82 26.40
C GLY A 321 -6.46 -43.95 25.73
N SER A 322 -6.74 -45.17 25.22
CA SER A 322 -8.06 -45.74 24.91
C SER A 322 -8.73 -45.42 23.57
N MET A 323 -9.04 -46.51 22.84
CA MET A 323 -9.65 -46.53 21.52
C MET A 323 -11.13 -46.14 21.56
N CYS A 324 -11.55 -45.30 20.62
CA CYS A 324 -12.89 -45.36 20.04
C CYS A 324 -12.79 -45.01 18.54
N LYS A 325 -13.30 -45.91 17.70
CA LYS A 325 -13.17 -45.93 16.23
C LYS A 325 -13.52 -44.57 15.59
N PRO A 326 -12.73 -44.04 14.63
CA PRO A 326 -13.15 -42.89 13.85
C PRO A 326 -14.12 -43.35 12.76
N LYS A 327 -15.32 -42.75 12.73
CA LYS A 327 -16.11 -42.67 11.51
C LYS A 327 -15.49 -41.54 10.69
N THR A 328 -14.84 -41.90 9.58
CA THR A 328 -14.38 -40.99 8.54
C THR A 328 -15.63 -40.34 7.94
N HIS A 329 -15.90 -39.08 8.28
CA HIS A 329 -16.72 -38.23 7.42
C HIS A 329 -15.78 -37.72 6.34
N GLU A 330 -15.93 -38.26 5.13
CA GLU A 330 -15.38 -37.68 3.92
C GLU A 330 -15.91 -36.24 3.83
N VAL A 331 -15.01 -35.27 3.90
CA VAL A 331 -15.35 -33.87 3.67
C VAL A 331 -15.55 -33.75 2.16
N VAL A 332 -16.80 -33.73 1.73
CA VAL A 332 -17.18 -33.43 0.36
C VAL A 332 -16.69 -32.01 0.06
N GLU A 333 -15.79 -31.85 -0.92
CA GLU A 333 -15.15 -30.58 -1.24
C GLU A 333 -15.98 -29.66 -2.17
N ASP A 334 -17.12 -30.15 -2.65
CA ASP A 334 -17.96 -29.43 -3.61
C ASP A 334 -19.34 -29.10 -3.01
N TRP A 335 -19.89 -27.94 -3.39
CA TRP A 335 -21.18 -27.47 -2.93
C TRP A 335 -22.28 -28.49 -3.24
N GLN A 336 -22.97 -29.00 -2.22
CA GLN A 336 -24.06 -29.96 -2.37
C GLN A 336 -25.40 -29.37 -1.92
N GLY A 337 -26.38 -29.44 -2.83
CA GLY A 337 -27.77 -29.10 -2.58
C GLY A 337 -28.17 -27.66 -2.93
N PRO A 338 -29.48 -27.38 -2.94
CA PRO A 338 -29.99 -26.06 -3.29
C PRO A 338 -29.65 -25.03 -2.20
N PRO A 339 -29.17 -23.83 -2.55
CA PRO A 339 -28.95 -22.75 -1.60
C PRO A 339 -30.28 -22.22 -1.02
N PRO A 340 -30.27 -21.47 0.09
CA PRO A 340 -31.49 -21.00 0.76
C PRO A 340 -32.40 -20.10 -0.08
N TRP A 341 -31.84 -19.45 -1.10
CA TRP A 341 -32.58 -18.61 -2.03
C TRP A 341 -33.18 -19.38 -3.20
N ASP A 342 -32.93 -20.69 -3.32
CA ASP A 342 -33.48 -21.52 -4.38
C ASP A 342 -35.03 -21.54 -4.32
N PRO A 343 -35.73 -21.24 -5.42
CA PRO A 343 -37.19 -21.27 -5.47
C PRO A 343 -37.80 -22.62 -5.06
N SER A 344 -37.11 -23.74 -5.29
CA SER A 344 -37.55 -25.08 -4.87
C SER A 344 -37.65 -25.24 -3.35
N LEU A 345 -36.91 -24.42 -2.58
CA LEU A 345 -36.97 -24.35 -1.12
C LEU A 345 -37.89 -23.22 -0.62
N GLY A 346 -38.63 -22.55 -1.50
CA GLY A 346 -39.41 -21.36 -1.17
C GLY A 346 -38.56 -20.09 -0.99
N GLY A 347 -37.36 -20.07 -1.56
CA GLY A 347 -36.50 -18.89 -1.64
C GLY A 347 -36.98 -17.89 -2.70
N ASP A 348 -36.40 -16.68 -2.68
CA ASP A 348 -36.77 -15.57 -3.56
C ASP A 348 -35.98 -15.54 -4.90
N GLY A 349 -35.15 -16.55 -5.15
CA GLY A 349 -34.28 -16.63 -6.33
C GLY A 349 -33.10 -15.65 -6.31
N CYS A 350 -32.93 -14.85 -5.24
CA CYS A 350 -31.89 -13.84 -5.16
C CYS A 350 -30.69 -14.35 -4.33
N PRO A 351 -29.49 -14.49 -4.92
CA PRO A 351 -28.29 -14.94 -4.21
C PRO A 351 -27.91 -14.00 -3.06
N LYS A 352 -27.69 -14.56 -1.86
CA LYS A 352 -27.33 -13.80 -0.65
C LYS A 352 -26.20 -14.48 0.11
N PHE A 353 -25.08 -13.80 0.26
CA PHE A 353 -23.89 -14.34 0.92
C PHE A 353 -23.58 -13.62 2.22
N LEU A 354 -23.02 -14.33 3.20
CA LEU A 354 -22.33 -13.76 4.36
C LEU A 354 -20.85 -14.09 4.19
N CYS A 355 -20.02 -13.08 3.99
CA CYS A 355 -18.58 -13.26 3.85
C CYS A 355 -17.91 -13.08 5.21
N ASP A 356 -17.13 -14.06 5.67
CA ASP A 356 -16.36 -13.90 6.92
C ASP A 356 -15.26 -12.82 6.81
N VAL A 357 -14.58 -12.56 7.94
CA VAL A 357 -13.50 -11.56 8.01
C VAL A 357 -12.34 -11.85 7.05
N MET A 358 -12.10 -13.12 6.68
CA MET A 358 -11.01 -13.50 5.77
C MET A 358 -11.37 -13.31 4.29
N VAL A 359 -12.67 -13.24 3.96
CA VAL A 359 -13.17 -12.99 2.61
C VAL A 359 -13.98 -11.68 2.51
N GLU A 360 -13.73 -10.71 3.41
CA GLU A 360 -14.37 -9.38 3.35
C GLU A 360 -14.11 -8.66 2.01
N GLY A 361 -12.93 -8.90 1.41
CA GLY A 361 -12.60 -8.39 0.07
C GLY A 361 -13.49 -8.97 -1.04
N LEU A 362 -13.88 -10.24 -0.92
CA LEU A 362 -14.81 -10.89 -1.84
C LEU A 362 -16.22 -10.30 -1.69
N ALA A 363 -16.64 -9.95 -0.47
CA ALA A 363 -17.93 -9.28 -0.26
C ALA A 363 -18.05 -7.99 -1.08
N LYS A 364 -16.97 -7.22 -1.18
CA LYS A 364 -16.93 -5.99 -1.99
C LYS A 364 -17.08 -6.29 -3.48
N HIS A 365 -16.37 -7.32 -3.98
CA HIS A 365 -16.47 -7.73 -5.38
C HIS A 365 -17.87 -8.28 -5.73
N LEU A 366 -18.47 -9.07 -4.85
CA LEU A 366 -19.86 -9.54 -5.02
C LEU A 366 -20.84 -8.37 -5.10
N ARG A 367 -20.70 -7.35 -4.24
CA ARG A 367 -21.53 -6.12 -4.31
C ARG A 367 -21.31 -5.35 -5.61
N CYS A 368 -20.08 -5.27 -6.09
CA CYS A 368 -19.75 -4.63 -7.36
C CYS A 368 -20.46 -5.28 -8.55
N VAL A 369 -20.71 -6.59 -8.49
CA VAL A 369 -21.47 -7.31 -9.53
C VAL A 369 -22.97 -7.45 -9.21
N GLY A 370 -23.48 -6.66 -8.25
CA GLY A 370 -24.90 -6.61 -7.89
C GLY A 370 -25.38 -7.68 -6.93
N ILE A 371 -24.50 -8.58 -6.47
CA ILE A 371 -24.87 -9.66 -5.55
C ILE A 371 -24.95 -9.15 -4.11
N ASP A 372 -25.96 -9.61 -3.38
CA ASP A 372 -26.15 -9.31 -1.97
C ASP A 372 -25.09 -10.03 -1.12
N ALA A 373 -24.11 -9.28 -0.61
CA ALA A 373 -23.04 -9.84 0.22
C ALA A 373 -22.88 -9.05 1.53
N ALA A 374 -23.31 -9.64 2.64
CA ALA A 374 -23.11 -9.11 3.97
C ALA A 374 -21.72 -9.49 4.53
N ILE A 375 -21.31 -8.76 5.56
CA ILE A 375 -20.15 -9.06 6.39
C ILE A 375 -20.61 -9.13 7.86
N PRO A 376 -19.81 -9.69 8.78
CA PRO A 376 -20.22 -9.86 10.17
C PRO A 376 -20.36 -8.49 10.86
N TYR A 377 -21.31 -8.38 11.78
CA TYR A 377 -21.55 -7.14 12.53
C TYR A 377 -20.35 -6.70 13.38
N THR A 378 -19.54 -7.66 13.82
CA THR A 378 -18.36 -7.42 14.67
C THR A 378 -17.08 -7.74 13.90
N LYS A 379 -15.98 -7.07 14.26
CA LYS A 379 -14.65 -7.33 13.67
C LYS A 379 -13.99 -8.62 14.18
N LYS A 380 -14.59 -9.26 15.20
CA LYS A 380 -14.12 -10.50 15.82
C LYS A 380 -15.32 -11.40 16.12
N PRO A 381 -16.05 -11.84 15.09
CA PRO A 381 -17.23 -12.67 15.28
C PRO A 381 -16.80 -14.05 15.79
N GLU A 382 -17.56 -14.60 16.73
CA GLU A 382 -17.42 -16.02 17.05
C GLU A 382 -18.10 -16.87 15.99
N ALA A 383 -17.76 -18.16 15.93
CA ALA A 383 -18.37 -19.09 14.97
C ALA A 383 -19.90 -19.11 15.07
N ARG A 384 -20.43 -19.00 16.30
CA ARG A 384 -21.86 -18.96 16.57
C ARG A 384 -22.53 -17.72 16.01
N ASP A 385 -21.90 -16.55 16.14
CA ASP A 385 -22.45 -15.30 15.59
C ASP A 385 -22.62 -15.38 14.07
N LEU A 386 -21.62 -15.95 13.38
CA LEU A 386 -21.67 -16.15 11.92
C LEU A 386 -22.78 -17.12 11.52
N ILE A 387 -22.95 -18.20 12.28
CA ILE A 387 -24.00 -19.20 12.05
C ILE A 387 -25.38 -18.59 12.26
N ASP A 388 -25.58 -17.91 13.39
CA ASP A 388 -26.86 -17.29 13.75
C ASP A 388 -27.24 -16.20 12.73
N GLN A 389 -26.26 -15.39 12.28
CA GLN A 389 -26.49 -14.40 11.23
C GLN A 389 -26.85 -15.06 9.88
N THR A 390 -26.11 -16.10 9.48
CA THR A 390 -26.35 -16.87 8.24
C THR A 390 -27.78 -17.42 8.22
N GLN A 391 -28.22 -18.07 9.31
CA GLN A 391 -29.56 -18.65 9.41
C GLN A 391 -30.66 -17.58 9.44
N LYS A 392 -30.47 -16.53 10.26
CA LYS A 392 -31.45 -15.44 10.41
C LYS A 392 -31.70 -14.71 9.09
N GLU A 393 -30.63 -14.48 8.32
CA GLU A 393 -30.68 -13.73 7.06
C GLU A 393 -30.84 -14.64 5.84
N LYS A 394 -30.92 -15.97 6.04
CA LYS A 394 -30.99 -17.00 4.98
C LYS A 394 -29.90 -16.84 3.93
N ARG A 395 -28.65 -16.70 4.40
CA ARG A 395 -27.46 -16.49 3.55
C ARG A 395 -26.68 -17.78 3.39
N VAL A 396 -25.76 -17.81 2.42
CA VAL A 396 -24.67 -18.78 2.39
C VAL A 396 -23.41 -18.15 2.96
N LEU A 397 -22.83 -18.78 3.98
CA LEU A 397 -21.58 -18.38 4.61
C LEU A 397 -20.39 -18.74 3.73
N LEU A 398 -19.71 -17.74 3.20
CA LEU A 398 -18.44 -17.88 2.50
C LEU A 398 -17.30 -17.70 3.51
N THR A 399 -16.43 -18.71 3.61
CA THR A 399 -15.32 -18.69 4.55
C THR A 399 -14.08 -19.36 3.98
N ARG A 400 -12.91 -18.99 4.49
CA ARG A 400 -11.68 -19.75 4.29
C ARG A 400 -11.22 -20.50 5.55
N ASP A 401 -11.96 -20.38 6.66
CA ASP A 401 -11.62 -21.02 7.92
C ASP A 401 -12.09 -22.47 7.91
N ALA A 402 -11.14 -23.40 7.76
CA ALA A 402 -11.43 -24.82 7.87
C ALA A 402 -11.98 -25.22 9.25
N LYS A 403 -11.84 -24.38 10.29
CA LYS A 403 -12.47 -24.62 11.59
C LYS A 403 -13.97 -24.33 11.57
N LEU A 404 -14.42 -23.33 10.83
CA LEU A 404 -15.85 -23.00 10.70
C LEU A 404 -16.62 -24.12 9.99
N LEU A 405 -15.97 -24.81 9.06
CA LEU A 405 -16.55 -25.99 8.39
C LEU A 405 -16.90 -27.12 9.36
N ARG A 406 -16.28 -27.20 10.54
CA ARG A 406 -16.66 -28.22 11.55
C ARG A 406 -18.09 -28.03 12.03
N HIS A 407 -18.68 -26.87 11.83
CA HIS A 407 -20.05 -26.52 12.20
C HIS A 407 -21.05 -26.68 11.05
N GLU A 408 -20.66 -27.27 9.93
CA GLU A 408 -21.54 -27.52 8.78
C GLU A 408 -22.82 -28.27 9.17
N TYR A 409 -22.74 -29.17 10.16
CA TYR A 409 -23.90 -29.88 10.71
C TYR A 409 -24.98 -28.95 11.31
N LEU A 410 -24.63 -27.71 11.69
CA LEU A 410 -25.55 -26.69 12.19
C LEU A 410 -26.19 -25.87 11.06
N ILE A 411 -25.53 -25.77 9.90
CA ILE A 411 -25.93 -24.91 8.77
C ILE A 411 -25.88 -25.69 7.45
N LYS A 412 -26.72 -26.73 7.37
CA LYS A 412 -26.86 -27.58 6.18
C LYS A 412 -27.01 -26.74 4.92
N ASN A 413 -26.15 -26.99 3.93
CA ASN A 413 -26.15 -26.34 2.62
C ASN A 413 -26.14 -24.81 2.71
N GLN A 414 -25.43 -24.26 3.71
CA GLN A 414 -25.32 -22.83 3.98
C GLN A 414 -23.90 -22.40 4.32
N ILE A 415 -22.91 -23.26 4.10
CA ILE A 415 -21.49 -22.92 4.27
C ILE A 415 -20.70 -23.42 3.07
N TYR A 416 -19.87 -22.54 2.52
CA TYR A 416 -18.97 -22.87 1.43
C TYR A 416 -17.57 -22.39 1.74
N ARG A 417 -16.59 -23.28 1.51
CA ARG A 417 -15.19 -22.96 1.69
C ARG A 417 -14.61 -22.44 0.39
N ILE A 418 -14.25 -21.17 0.39
CA ILE A 418 -13.52 -20.56 -0.72
C ILE A 418 -12.13 -21.20 -0.83
N LYS A 419 -11.85 -21.81 -1.99
CA LYS A 419 -10.60 -22.48 -2.30
C LYS A 419 -9.54 -21.45 -2.71
N SER A 420 -9.93 -20.48 -3.52
CA SER A 420 -9.03 -19.50 -4.09
C SER A 420 -8.52 -18.45 -3.10
N LEU A 421 -7.32 -17.95 -3.38
CA LEU A 421 -6.64 -16.92 -2.60
C LEU A 421 -6.77 -15.54 -3.25
N LEU A 422 -6.89 -15.44 -4.57
CA LEU A 422 -6.93 -14.18 -5.32
C LEU A 422 -8.37 -13.66 -5.42
N LYS A 423 -8.58 -12.35 -5.21
CA LYS A 423 -9.95 -11.81 -5.07
C LYS A 423 -10.82 -11.96 -6.32
N ASN A 424 -10.22 -11.89 -7.52
CA ASN A 424 -10.96 -12.08 -8.77
C ASN A 424 -11.33 -13.56 -8.96
N ASP A 425 -10.37 -14.45 -8.75
CA ASP A 425 -10.59 -15.90 -8.78
C ASP A 425 -11.59 -16.36 -7.72
N GLN A 426 -11.63 -15.73 -6.54
CA GLN A 426 -12.64 -15.98 -5.52
C GLN A 426 -14.06 -15.59 -6.00
N LEU A 427 -14.17 -14.50 -6.75
CA LEU A 427 -15.44 -14.09 -7.36
C LEU A 427 -15.86 -15.10 -8.43
N LEU A 428 -14.96 -15.46 -9.34
CA LEU A 428 -15.20 -16.46 -10.38
C LEU A 428 -15.59 -17.81 -9.78
N GLU A 429 -14.89 -18.26 -8.74
CA GLU A 429 -15.21 -19.48 -8.02
C GLU A 429 -16.65 -19.47 -7.49
N VAL A 430 -17.10 -18.37 -6.89
CA VAL A 430 -18.49 -18.24 -6.41
C VAL A 430 -19.48 -18.20 -7.55
N ILE A 431 -19.18 -17.48 -8.63
CA ILE A 431 -20.05 -17.40 -9.82
C ILE A 431 -20.25 -18.80 -10.42
N GLU A 432 -19.16 -19.56 -10.61
CA GLU A 432 -19.19 -20.90 -11.17
C GLU A 432 -19.87 -21.90 -10.23
N THR A 433 -19.51 -21.89 -8.94
CA THR A 433 -20.03 -22.84 -7.94
C THR A 433 -21.55 -22.71 -7.75
N PHE A 434 -22.05 -21.48 -7.71
CA PHE A 434 -23.48 -21.20 -7.49
C PHE A 434 -24.25 -20.91 -8.79
N GLN A 435 -23.60 -21.05 -9.95
CA GLN A 435 -24.17 -20.79 -11.29
C GLN A 435 -24.86 -19.41 -11.38
N LEU A 436 -24.17 -18.38 -10.88
CA LEU A 436 -24.72 -17.04 -10.79
C LEU A 436 -24.73 -16.38 -12.17
N LYS A 437 -25.87 -15.82 -12.56
CA LYS A 437 -25.99 -15.00 -13.77
C LYS A 437 -25.65 -13.56 -13.42
N ILE A 438 -24.53 -13.08 -13.94
CA ILE A 438 -24.14 -11.68 -13.83
C ILE A 438 -24.58 -10.97 -15.10
N SER A 439 -25.21 -9.83 -14.95
CA SER A 439 -25.62 -8.98 -16.06
C SER A 439 -25.05 -7.57 -15.87
N GLU A 440 -24.82 -6.90 -16.99
CA GLU A 440 -24.19 -5.57 -17.01
C GLU A 440 -25.04 -4.53 -16.25
N ASP A 441 -26.37 -4.62 -16.34
CA ASP A 441 -27.32 -3.74 -15.65
C ASP A 441 -27.29 -3.87 -14.12
N GLN A 442 -26.75 -4.98 -13.60
CA GLN A 442 -26.61 -5.20 -12.16
C GLN A 442 -25.26 -4.73 -11.62
N LEU A 443 -24.29 -4.38 -12.48
CA LEU A 443 -23.00 -3.87 -12.05
C LEU A 443 -23.18 -2.56 -11.28
N MET A 444 -22.44 -2.41 -10.19
CA MET A 444 -22.47 -1.24 -9.29
C MET A 444 -23.87 -0.89 -8.75
N SER A 445 -24.83 -1.82 -8.78
CA SER A 445 -26.20 -1.60 -8.28
C SER A 445 -26.31 -1.62 -6.75
N ARG A 446 -25.22 -1.98 -6.04
CA ARG A 446 -25.14 -2.05 -4.59
C ARG A 446 -23.98 -1.23 -4.02
N CYS A 447 -24.21 -0.69 -2.83
CA CYS A 447 -23.18 0.03 -2.09
C CYS A 447 -22.03 -0.91 -1.70
N THR A 448 -20.85 -0.65 -2.24
CA THR A 448 -19.63 -1.42 -1.95
C THR A 448 -19.24 -1.37 -0.47
N LYS A 449 -19.62 -0.31 0.27
CA LYS A 449 -19.35 -0.13 1.69
C LYS A 449 -20.25 -0.98 2.59
N CYS A 450 -21.58 -0.86 2.45
CA CYS A 450 -22.53 -1.46 3.39
C CYS A 450 -23.48 -2.49 2.79
N ASN A 451 -23.37 -2.82 1.49
CA ASN A 451 -24.31 -3.68 0.74
C ASN A 451 -25.68 -3.03 0.44
N GLY A 452 -25.93 -1.79 0.86
CA GLY A 452 -27.22 -1.13 0.70
C GLY A 452 -27.59 -0.79 -0.74
N ARG A 453 -28.87 -0.47 -0.95
CA ARG A 453 -29.39 0.03 -2.24
C ARG A 453 -29.20 1.54 -2.36
N PHE A 454 -29.14 2.01 -3.60
CA PHE A 454 -29.10 3.44 -3.91
C PHE A 454 -30.51 4.02 -4.02
N ILE A 455 -30.59 5.34 -3.88
CA ILE A 455 -31.77 6.14 -4.25
C ILE A 455 -32.20 5.84 -5.70
N GLN A 456 -33.50 5.97 -5.98
CA GLN A 456 -34.06 5.62 -7.30
C GLN A 456 -33.77 6.66 -8.39
N LYS A 457 -33.38 7.88 -8.00
CA LYS A 457 -33.06 8.98 -8.92
C LYS A 457 -31.71 9.56 -8.52
N PRO A 458 -30.83 9.90 -9.48
CA PRO A 458 -29.58 10.57 -9.18
C PRO A 458 -29.84 11.96 -8.59
N LEU A 459 -28.96 12.38 -7.69
CA LEU A 459 -28.93 13.73 -7.14
C LEU A 459 -28.21 14.66 -8.11
N THR A 460 -28.64 15.94 -8.14
CA THR A 460 -27.84 16.99 -8.78
C THR A 460 -26.58 17.27 -7.98
N THR A 461 -25.64 18.00 -8.59
CA THR A 461 -24.41 18.44 -7.94
C THR A 461 -24.69 19.21 -6.63
N GLU A 462 -25.69 20.09 -6.63
CA GLU A 462 -26.05 20.89 -5.45
C GLU A 462 -26.64 20.03 -4.33
N GLU A 463 -27.55 19.12 -4.68
CA GLU A 463 -28.16 18.17 -3.74
C GLU A 463 -27.10 17.22 -3.15
N ALA A 464 -26.16 16.76 -3.97
CA ALA A 464 -25.05 15.92 -3.53
C ALA A 464 -24.11 16.67 -2.58
N VAL A 465 -23.80 17.94 -2.86
CA VAL A 465 -23.01 18.79 -1.95
C VAL A 465 -23.71 18.94 -0.61
N GLU A 466 -25.02 19.18 -0.61
CA GLU A 466 -25.79 19.27 0.63
C GLU A 466 -25.77 17.96 1.41
N ALA A 467 -26.03 16.84 0.73
CA ALA A 467 -26.00 15.50 1.31
C ALA A 467 -24.61 15.10 1.83
N ALA A 468 -23.54 15.65 1.25
CA ALA A 468 -22.16 15.38 1.64
C ALA A 468 -21.67 16.21 2.84
N LYS A 469 -22.35 17.33 3.18
CA LYS A 469 -21.89 18.26 4.22
C LYS A 469 -21.60 17.55 5.54
N GLY A 470 -20.36 17.65 6.01
CA GLY A 470 -19.91 17.05 7.28
C GLY A 470 -19.71 15.53 7.24
N PHE A 471 -19.97 14.86 6.12
CA PHE A 471 -19.88 13.40 5.98
C PHE A 471 -18.84 12.95 4.95
N GLN A 472 -18.74 13.66 3.82
CA GLN A 472 -17.86 13.31 2.71
C GLN A 472 -17.38 14.57 1.99
N VAL A 473 -16.13 14.59 1.53
CA VAL A 473 -15.63 15.69 0.70
C VAL A 473 -15.80 15.31 -0.77
N ILE A 474 -16.57 16.11 -1.52
CA ILE A 474 -16.67 15.98 -2.98
C ILE A 474 -15.54 16.80 -3.61
N PRO A 475 -14.64 16.18 -4.41
CA PRO A 475 -13.57 16.91 -5.09
C PRO A 475 -14.09 18.04 -5.98
N ASN A 476 -13.45 19.21 -5.91
CA ASN A 476 -13.86 20.39 -6.65
C ASN A 476 -13.92 20.23 -8.17
N CYS A 477 -13.09 19.33 -8.72
CA CYS A 477 -13.05 19.05 -10.16
C CYS A 477 -14.30 18.34 -10.69
N LEU A 478 -15.21 17.92 -9.81
CA LEU A 478 -16.48 17.29 -10.16
C LEU A 478 -17.61 18.31 -10.34
N PHE A 479 -17.46 19.56 -9.86
CA PHE A 479 -18.50 20.58 -9.97
C PHE A 479 -18.68 21.12 -11.40
N ASP A 480 -17.66 21.00 -12.24
CA ASP A 480 -17.68 21.50 -13.63
C ASP A 480 -18.15 20.44 -14.64
N LYS A 481 -18.39 19.21 -14.18
CA LYS A 481 -18.85 18.08 -14.99
C LYS A 481 -20.27 17.79 -14.51
N ASN A 482 -21.30 17.94 -15.36
CA ASN A 482 -22.69 17.60 -15.01
C ASN A 482 -22.80 16.09 -14.70
N LEU A 483 -22.42 15.69 -13.49
CA LEU A 483 -22.32 14.31 -13.04
C LEU A 483 -23.55 13.95 -12.24
N GLU A 484 -23.99 12.71 -12.43
CA GLU A 484 -25.04 12.11 -11.63
C GLU A 484 -24.44 11.53 -10.35
N PHE A 485 -25.04 11.87 -9.21
CA PHE A 485 -24.64 11.38 -7.90
C PHE A 485 -25.65 10.37 -7.36
N TRP A 486 -25.15 9.30 -6.77
CA TRP A 486 -25.96 8.23 -6.20
C TRP A 486 -25.65 8.09 -4.71
N GLN A 487 -26.68 8.21 -3.87
CA GLN A 487 -26.55 8.06 -2.43
C GLN A 487 -27.06 6.68 -1.98
N CYS A 488 -26.28 6.00 -1.14
CA CYS A 488 -26.74 4.79 -0.47
C CYS A 488 -27.76 5.13 0.63
N MET A 489 -28.90 4.44 0.64
CA MET A 489 -29.97 4.68 1.61
C MET A 489 -29.64 4.21 3.04
N ASP A 490 -28.66 3.31 3.21
CA ASP A 490 -28.34 2.74 4.51
C ASP A 490 -27.17 3.46 5.21
N CYS A 491 -26.12 3.80 4.46
CA CYS A 491 -24.90 4.40 5.02
C CYS A 491 -24.62 5.81 4.53
N ASN A 492 -25.51 6.40 3.72
CA ASN A 492 -25.43 7.75 3.16
C ASN A 492 -24.17 8.03 2.32
N GLN A 493 -23.42 6.98 1.96
CA GLN A 493 -22.24 7.10 1.10
C GLN A 493 -22.65 7.59 -0.29
N LEU A 494 -21.97 8.63 -0.78
CA LEU A 494 -22.16 9.16 -2.12
C LEU A 494 -21.17 8.56 -3.10
N TYR A 495 -21.69 8.24 -4.28
CA TYR A 495 -20.99 7.73 -5.45
C TYR A 495 -21.34 8.61 -6.66
N TRP A 496 -20.50 8.62 -7.69
CA TRP A 496 -20.74 9.35 -8.93
C TRP A 496 -20.07 8.63 -10.10
N GLU A 497 -20.60 8.86 -11.30
CA GLU A 497 -20.13 8.25 -12.54
C GLU A 497 -18.87 8.96 -13.07
N GLY A 498 -17.74 8.77 -12.37
CA GLY A 498 -16.42 9.27 -12.79
C GLY A 498 -15.55 8.20 -13.45
N THR A 499 -14.28 8.53 -13.73
CA THR A 499 -13.30 7.58 -14.28
C THR A 499 -13.16 6.31 -13.42
N GLN A 500 -13.23 6.43 -12.09
CA GLN A 500 -13.18 5.28 -11.18
C GLN A 500 -14.38 4.34 -11.35
N TYR A 501 -15.57 4.88 -11.61
CA TYR A 501 -16.76 4.08 -11.90
C TYR A 501 -16.56 3.29 -13.21
N HIS A 502 -16.18 3.98 -14.29
CA HIS A 502 -15.94 3.35 -15.59
C HIS A 502 -14.85 2.28 -15.52
N ASN A 503 -13.73 2.56 -14.83
CA ASN A 503 -12.66 1.59 -14.61
C ASN A 503 -13.16 0.37 -13.82
N ALA A 504 -14.01 0.58 -12.81
CA ALA A 504 -14.57 -0.52 -12.04
C ALA A 504 -15.55 -1.35 -12.88
N VAL A 505 -16.45 -0.71 -13.64
CA VAL A 505 -17.38 -1.38 -14.55
C VAL A 505 -16.60 -2.22 -15.57
N GLN A 506 -15.64 -1.62 -16.28
CA GLN A 506 -14.82 -2.32 -17.27
C GLN A 506 -14.07 -3.51 -16.65
N LYS A 507 -13.46 -3.31 -15.47
CA LYS A 507 -12.79 -4.40 -14.75
C LYS A 507 -13.71 -5.59 -14.50
N PHE A 508 -14.95 -5.36 -14.06
CA PHE A 508 -15.87 -6.46 -13.76
C PHE A 508 -16.51 -7.05 -15.03
N ILE A 509 -16.65 -6.27 -16.10
CA ILE A 509 -16.98 -6.80 -17.44
C ILE A 509 -15.90 -7.80 -17.88
N ASP A 510 -14.62 -7.43 -17.75
CA ASP A 510 -13.49 -8.27 -18.16
C ASP A 510 -13.35 -9.51 -17.27
N VAL A 511 -13.42 -9.32 -15.94
CA VAL A 511 -13.30 -10.43 -14.98
C VAL A 511 -14.46 -11.41 -15.13
N CYS A 512 -15.70 -10.93 -15.28
CA CYS A 512 -16.87 -11.80 -15.43
C CYS A 512 -17.11 -12.24 -16.88
N LYS A 513 -16.24 -11.83 -17.82
CA LYS A 513 -16.31 -12.16 -19.26
C LYS A 513 -17.67 -11.86 -19.89
N LEU A 514 -18.27 -10.73 -19.52
CA LEU A 514 -19.61 -10.35 -20.02
C LEU A 514 -19.62 -10.06 -21.53
N ASN A 515 -18.46 -9.73 -22.11
CA ASN A 515 -18.28 -9.50 -23.55
C ASN A 515 -18.21 -10.79 -24.39
N GLU A 516 -18.12 -11.97 -23.75
CA GLU A 516 -17.98 -13.27 -24.44
C GLU A 516 -19.29 -14.07 -24.47
N GLN A 517 -20.43 -13.48 -24.07
CA GLN A 517 -21.74 -14.11 -24.21
C GLN A 517 -22.28 -13.93 -25.64
N PRO A 518 -22.64 -15.02 -26.35
CA PRO A 518 -23.14 -14.95 -27.73
C PRO A 518 -24.53 -14.31 -27.86
#